data_AF-A0A2Z6CZL5-F1
#
_entry.id   AF-A0A2Z6CZL5-F1
#
_cell.length_a   1.000
_cell.length_b   1.000
_cell.length_c   1.000
_cell.angle_alpha   90.00
_cell.angle_beta   90.00
_cell.angle_gamma   90.00
#
_symmetry.space_group_name_H-M   'P 1'
#
loop_
_entity.id
_entity.type
_entity.pdbx_description
1 polymer ?
#
loop_
_entity_poly.entity_id
_entity_poly.type
_entity_poly.pdbx_seq_one_letter_code
_entity_poly.pdbx_strand_id
1 'polypeptide(L)'
;MTDFPEILTNSRFYLELKLTGSQEPVDGYFMECQGFKINQQVIEVAEVTPQTWGKNGNTSGRIVRTKIPGNISYSNIVLRRGLTISMTMWNWLAAVQESKWGDERRDGSLVIYNQAAEEKFRLEFKNAWPASYKINDVNAAGSEHEIEEIEVVVEELKRVKVA
;
A
#
# COMPACT_ATOMS: atom_id res chain seq x y z
N MET A 1 -23.63 17.64 21.38
CA MET A 1 -23.21 17.86 19.98
C MET A 1 -22.70 16.53 19.48
N THR A 2 -23.37 15.93 18.50
CA THR A 2 -22.82 14.77 17.77
C THR A 2 -21.68 15.29 16.92
N ASP A 3 -20.46 14.96 17.33
CA ASP A 3 -19.26 15.34 16.59
C ASP A 3 -19.22 14.49 15.32
N PHE A 4 -19.46 15.12 14.17
CA PHE A 4 -19.39 14.42 12.89
C PHE A 4 -17.92 14.16 12.56
N PRO A 5 -17.55 12.95 12.11
CA PRO A 5 -16.16 12.66 11.79
C PRO A 5 -15.69 13.56 10.65
N GLU A 6 -14.57 14.26 10.87
CA GLU A 6 -13.91 15.07 9.85
C GLU A 6 -13.50 14.20 8.65
N ILE A 7 -13.78 14.67 7.43
CA ILE A 7 -13.33 14.02 6.20
C ILE A 7 -11.96 14.60 5.83
N LEU A 8 -10.95 13.73 5.78
CA LEU A 8 -9.58 14.11 5.43
C LEU A 8 -9.40 14.27 3.92
N THR A 9 -8.52 15.18 3.52
CA THR A 9 -8.14 15.41 2.11
C THR A 9 -6.94 14.57 1.71
N ASN A 10 -6.90 14.07 0.47
CA ASN A 10 -5.77 13.32 -0.08
C ASN A 10 -4.55 14.17 -0.46
N SER A 11 -4.63 15.49 -0.40
CA SER A 11 -3.56 16.42 -0.78
C SER A 11 -2.62 16.80 0.37
N ARG A 12 -3.00 16.48 1.61
CA ARG A 12 -2.21 16.76 2.82
C ARG A 12 -1.71 15.47 3.42
N PHE A 13 -0.67 14.91 2.81
CA PHE A 13 -0.07 13.68 3.26
C PHE A 13 1.45 13.80 3.36
N TYR A 14 2.02 12.83 4.05
CA TYR A 14 3.45 12.63 4.17
C TYR A 14 3.73 11.13 4.15
N LEU A 15 4.76 10.71 3.43
CA LEU A 15 5.20 9.33 3.45
C LEU A 15 6.59 9.26 4.05
N GLU A 16 6.70 8.54 5.16
CA GLU A 16 7.97 8.23 5.80
C GLU A 16 8.53 6.94 5.21
N LEU A 17 9.68 7.04 4.55
CA LEU A 17 10.50 5.92 4.15
C LEU A 17 11.96 6.30 4.41
N LYS A 18 12.64 5.53 5.26
CA LYS A 18 14.05 5.77 5.61
C LYS A 18 14.92 4.81 4.82
N LEU A 19 15.77 5.33 3.95
CA LEU A 19 16.72 4.53 3.18
C LEU A 19 18.14 4.74 3.72
N THR A 20 18.99 3.74 3.50
CA THR A 20 20.40 3.80 3.93
C THR A 20 21.17 4.72 2.99
N GLY A 21 21.83 5.75 3.54
CA GLY A 21 22.64 6.70 2.78
C GLY A 21 21.93 8.00 2.40
N SER A 22 20.69 8.24 2.87
CA SER A 22 20.04 9.52 2.68
C SER A 22 20.68 10.63 3.52
N GLN A 23 20.82 11.81 2.92
CA GLN A 23 21.27 13.02 3.61
C GLN A 23 20.13 13.70 4.38
N GLU A 24 18.88 13.40 4.01
CA GLU A 24 17.68 13.89 4.68
C GLU A 24 17.12 12.82 5.62
N PRO A 25 16.57 13.17 6.80
CA PRO A 25 16.05 12.21 7.77
C PRO A 25 14.87 11.38 7.24
N VAL A 26 14.25 11.80 6.14
CA VAL A 26 13.20 11.08 5.40
C VAL A 26 13.39 11.30 3.91
N ASP A 27 13.36 10.21 3.16
CA ASP A 27 13.93 10.17 1.83
C ASP A 27 12.85 10.27 0.75
N GLY A 28 12.25 11.45 0.67
CA GLY A 28 11.40 11.83 -0.47
C GLY A 28 10.14 12.61 -0.09
N TYR A 29 10.03 13.82 -0.62
CA TYR A 29 8.74 14.44 -0.87
C TYR A 29 8.09 13.71 -2.04
N PHE A 30 7.21 12.76 -1.74
CA PHE A 30 6.41 12.09 -2.77
C PHE A 30 5.27 13.01 -3.20
N MET A 31 5.13 13.18 -4.50
CA MET A 31 4.03 13.93 -5.10
C MET A 31 2.77 13.07 -5.15
N GLU A 32 2.94 11.75 -5.27
CA GLU A 32 1.83 10.81 -5.37
C GLU A 32 2.23 9.43 -4.80
N CYS A 33 1.33 8.85 -4.01
CA CYS A 33 1.47 7.51 -3.47
C CYS A 33 0.18 6.73 -3.74
N GLN A 34 0.30 5.54 -4.34
CA GLN A 34 -0.83 4.69 -4.71
C GLN A 34 -0.61 3.24 -4.25
N GLY A 35 -1.65 2.41 -4.32
CA GLY A 35 -1.52 0.96 -4.12
C GLY A 35 -1.69 0.47 -2.68
N PHE A 36 -2.01 1.36 -1.72
CA PHE A 36 -2.34 0.97 -0.34
C PHE A 36 -3.64 0.16 -0.28
N LYS A 37 -3.54 -1.16 -0.45
CA LYS A 37 -4.68 -2.07 -0.52
C LYS A 37 -4.37 -3.40 0.15
N ILE A 38 -5.30 -3.82 1.00
CA ILE A 38 -5.34 -5.14 1.62
C ILE A 38 -6.48 -5.92 1.00
N ASN A 39 -6.22 -7.14 0.56
CA ASN A 39 -7.24 -8.05 0.07
C ASN A 39 -7.34 -9.25 1.02
N GLN A 40 -8.57 -9.54 1.44
CA GLN A 40 -8.91 -10.76 2.16
C GLN A 40 -9.56 -11.70 1.15
N GLN A 41 -8.90 -12.81 0.83
CA GLN A 41 -9.50 -13.84 -0.01
C GLN A 41 -10.73 -14.41 0.70
N VAL A 42 -11.80 -14.67 -0.07
CA VAL A 42 -13.02 -15.32 0.42
C VAL A 42 -13.14 -16.69 -0.25
N ILE A 43 -13.11 -17.74 0.58
CA ILE A 43 -13.29 -19.12 0.14
C ILE A 43 -14.77 -19.46 0.30
N GLU A 44 -15.39 -19.95 -0.77
CA GLU A 44 -16.78 -20.42 -0.74
C GLU A 44 -16.80 -21.95 -0.71
N VAL A 45 -17.38 -22.50 0.35
CA VAL A 45 -17.62 -23.95 0.48
C VAL A 45 -19.10 -24.20 0.27
N ALA A 46 -19.42 -25.07 -0.69
CA ALA A 46 -20.78 -25.52 -0.94
C ALA A 46 -20.95 -26.95 -0.46
N GLU A 47 -21.87 -27.18 0.47
CA GLU A 47 -22.18 -28.50 1.01
C GLU A 47 -23.67 -28.83 0.85
N VAL A 48 -23.97 -30.10 0.61
CA VAL A 48 -25.35 -30.60 0.57
C VAL A 48 -25.71 -31.05 1.98
N THR A 49 -26.63 -30.33 2.62
CA THR A 49 -27.10 -30.66 3.96
C THR A 49 -28.34 -31.56 3.90
N PRO A 50 -28.60 -32.40 4.93
CA PRO A 50 -29.83 -33.20 5.03
C PRO A 50 -31.11 -32.37 5.17
N GLN A 51 -31.01 -31.04 5.22
CA GLN A 51 -32.16 -30.17 5.33
C GLN A 51 -33.06 -30.32 4.10
N THR A 52 -34.37 -30.36 4.34
CA THR A 52 -35.35 -30.35 3.27
C THR A 52 -35.63 -28.92 2.81
N TRP A 53 -36.01 -28.77 1.55
CA TRP A 53 -36.36 -27.49 0.95
C TRP A 53 -37.51 -27.66 -0.07
N GLY A 54 -38.00 -26.54 -0.62
CA GLY A 54 -39.15 -26.49 -1.53
C GLY A 54 -40.50 -26.26 -0.83
N LYS A 55 -41.54 -25.94 -1.61
CA LYS A 55 -42.85 -25.43 -1.13
C LYS A 55 -43.53 -26.32 -0.07
N ASN A 56 -43.26 -27.62 -0.06
CA ASN A 56 -43.84 -28.60 0.85
C ASN A 56 -42.79 -29.35 1.71
N GLY A 57 -41.50 -28.97 1.66
CA GLY A 57 -40.45 -29.65 2.42
C GLY A 57 -40.15 -31.10 1.99
N ASN A 58 -40.51 -31.48 0.76
CA ASN A 58 -40.36 -32.85 0.26
C ASN A 58 -39.02 -33.12 -0.46
N THR A 59 -38.21 -32.10 -0.71
CA THR A 59 -36.92 -32.27 -1.41
C THR A 59 -35.78 -32.25 -0.39
N SER A 60 -35.10 -33.37 -0.21
CA SER A 60 -33.90 -33.48 0.64
C SER A 60 -32.64 -33.05 -0.12
N GLY A 61 -31.62 -32.60 0.60
CA GLY A 61 -30.35 -32.18 0.02
C GLY A 61 -30.29 -30.69 -0.30
N ARG A 62 -30.48 -29.84 0.71
CA ARG A 62 -30.34 -28.39 0.53
C ARG A 62 -28.87 -28.00 0.44
N ILE A 63 -28.50 -27.36 -0.68
CA ILE A 63 -27.17 -26.76 -0.85
C ILE A 63 -27.08 -25.54 0.07
N VAL A 64 -26.10 -25.56 0.96
CA VAL A 64 -25.71 -24.44 1.82
C VAL A 64 -24.35 -23.94 1.37
N ARG A 65 -24.17 -22.62 1.33
CA ARG A 65 -22.91 -21.98 0.98
C ARG A 65 -22.36 -21.24 2.19
N THR A 66 -21.18 -21.65 2.64
CA THR A 66 -20.46 -21.03 3.75
C THR A 66 -19.27 -20.24 3.21
N LYS A 67 -19.09 -19.02 3.70
CA LYS A 67 -17.95 -18.16 3.35
C LYS A 67 -16.91 -18.20 4.47
N ILE A 68 -15.66 -18.48 4.11
CA ILE A 68 -14.53 -18.60 5.03
C ILE A 68 -13.44 -17.61 4.60
N PRO A 69 -12.82 -16.86 5.52
CA PRO A 69 -11.66 -16.03 5.18
C PRO A 69 -10.47 -16.91 4.80
N GLY A 70 -9.91 -16.66 3.61
CA GLY A 70 -8.68 -17.28 3.09
C GLY A 70 -7.42 -16.46 3.39
N ASN A 71 -6.46 -16.48 2.46
CA ASN A 71 -5.20 -15.75 2.63
C ASN A 71 -5.39 -14.23 2.48
N ILE A 72 -4.52 -13.49 3.15
CA ILE A 72 -4.39 -12.03 2.99
C ILE A 72 -3.34 -11.77 1.92
N SER A 73 -3.61 -10.80 1.04
CA SER A 73 -2.61 -10.25 0.13
C SER A 73 -2.55 -8.74 0.20
N TYR A 74 -1.35 -8.21 -0.02
CA TYR A 74 -1.07 -6.78 -0.07
C TYR A 74 -0.72 -6.40 -1.49
N SER A 75 -1.19 -5.24 -1.94
CA SER A 75 -0.79 -4.71 -3.25
C SER A 75 0.52 -3.95 -3.13
N ASN A 76 1.31 -3.94 -4.20
CA ASN A 76 2.50 -3.11 -4.28
C ASN A 76 2.12 -1.63 -4.20
N ILE A 77 2.97 -0.85 -3.55
CA ILE A 77 2.82 0.58 -3.40
C ILE A 77 3.60 1.25 -4.53
N VAL A 78 2.97 2.17 -5.24
CA VAL A 78 3.62 2.96 -6.28
C VAL A 78 3.87 4.36 -5.73
N LEU A 79 5.12 4.79 -5.73
CA LEU A 79 5.56 6.08 -5.21
C LEU A 79 6.17 6.91 -6.32
N ARG A 80 5.72 8.16 -6.46
CA ARG A 80 6.20 9.10 -7.50
C ARG A 80 6.74 10.36 -6.87
N ARG A 81 7.92 10.79 -7.31
CA ARG A 81 8.57 12.03 -6.86
C ARG A 81 9.34 12.69 -8.00
N GLY A 82 9.66 13.96 -7.85
CA GLY A 82 10.54 14.65 -8.80
C GLY A 82 11.92 14.01 -8.79
N LEU A 83 12.51 13.80 -9.97
CA LEU A 83 13.86 13.26 -10.10
C LEU A 83 14.87 14.26 -9.54
N THR A 84 15.79 13.76 -8.71
CA THR A 84 16.89 14.57 -8.14
C THR A 84 18.25 13.95 -8.47
N ILE A 85 19.33 14.63 -8.10
CA ILE A 85 20.70 14.08 -8.23
C ILE A 85 21.02 12.99 -7.19
N SER A 86 20.08 12.70 -6.28
CA SER A 86 20.27 11.70 -5.24
C SER A 86 20.24 10.29 -5.81
N MET A 87 21.27 9.50 -5.51
CA MET A 87 21.35 8.10 -5.92
C MET A 87 20.65 7.14 -4.93
N THR A 88 20.01 7.63 -3.86
CA THR A 88 19.55 6.72 -2.78
C THR A 88 18.52 5.70 -3.26
N MET A 89 17.55 6.11 -4.07
CA MET A 89 16.52 5.20 -4.60
C MET A 89 17.11 4.13 -5.52
N TRP A 90 18.03 4.56 -6.39
CA TRP A 90 18.75 3.67 -7.29
C TRP A 90 19.63 2.68 -6.52
N ASN A 91 20.37 3.16 -5.51
CA ASN A 91 21.23 2.31 -4.68
C ASN A 91 20.42 1.28 -3.89
N TRP A 92 19.23 1.65 -3.40
CA TRP A 92 18.32 0.73 -2.74
C TRP A 92 17.88 -0.39 -3.68
N LEU A 93 17.49 -0.06 -4.91
CA LEU A 93 17.17 -1.05 -5.94
C LEU A 93 18.38 -1.93 -6.29
N ALA A 94 19.54 -1.32 -6.54
CA ALA A 94 20.76 -2.03 -6.89
C ALA A 94 21.17 -3.02 -5.79
N ALA A 95 21.07 -2.63 -4.52
CA ALA A 95 21.41 -3.50 -3.40
C ALA A 95 20.46 -4.71 -3.30
N VAL A 96 19.16 -4.53 -3.58
CA VAL A 96 18.21 -5.65 -3.70
C VAL A 96 18.57 -6.59 -4.85
N GLN A 97 18.93 -6.05 -6.02
CA GLN A 97 19.34 -6.83 -7.19
C GLN A 97 20.65 -7.60 -6.95
N GLU A 98 21.56 -7.06 -6.14
CA GLU A 98 22.79 -7.73 -5.69
C GLU A 98 22.55 -8.82 -4.63
N SER A 99 21.31 -9.29 -4.46
CA SER A 99 20.92 -10.31 -3.49
C SER A 99 21.08 -9.90 -2.01
N LYS A 100 21.19 -8.60 -1.71
CA LYS A 100 21.17 -8.07 -0.33
C LYS A 100 19.76 -7.68 0.11
N TRP A 101 18.73 -8.23 -0.53
CA TRP A 101 17.33 -7.90 -0.27
C TRP A 101 16.90 -8.14 1.17
N GLY A 102 17.51 -9.09 1.88
CA GLY A 102 17.22 -9.34 3.29
C GLY A 102 17.61 -8.15 4.19
N ASP A 103 18.76 -7.54 3.92
CA ASP A 103 19.30 -6.41 4.68
C ASP A 103 18.71 -5.07 4.23
N GLU A 104 18.14 -5.03 3.03
CA GLU A 104 17.58 -3.84 2.38
C GLU A 104 16.07 -3.70 2.55
N ARG A 105 15.44 -4.49 3.42
CA ARG A 105 14.03 -4.29 3.80
C ARG A 105 13.87 -3.02 4.62
N ARG A 106 12.85 -2.23 4.30
CA ARG A 106 12.56 -0.95 4.96
C ARG A 106 11.12 -0.89 5.43
N ASP A 107 10.91 -0.34 6.62
CA ASP A 107 9.58 -0.02 7.12
C ASP A 107 9.26 1.44 6.76
N GLY A 108 7.98 1.74 6.65
CA GLY A 108 7.54 3.10 6.40
C GLY A 108 6.09 3.33 6.78
N SER A 109 5.64 4.57 6.64
CA SER A 109 4.26 4.92 6.95
C SER A 109 3.73 6.05 6.09
N LEU A 110 2.45 5.95 5.71
CA LEU A 110 1.67 7.02 5.13
C LEU A 110 0.92 7.74 6.25
N VAL A 111 1.09 9.05 6.32
CA VAL A 111 0.47 9.95 7.28
C VAL A 111 -0.43 10.93 6.53
N ILE A 112 -1.66 11.14 6.99
CA ILE A 112 -2.58 12.16 6.44
C ILE A 112 -2.96 13.14 7.54
N TYR A 113 -2.88 14.43 7.21
CA TYR A 113 -3.13 15.54 8.12
C TYR A 113 -4.51 16.17 7.89
N ASN A 114 -5.07 16.77 8.94
CA ASN A 114 -6.26 17.61 8.83
C ASN A 114 -5.89 19.04 8.38
N GLN A 115 -6.89 19.93 8.35
CA GLN A 115 -6.70 21.33 7.97
C GLN A 115 -5.82 22.12 8.95
N ALA A 116 -5.73 21.68 10.20
CA ALA A 116 -4.88 22.26 11.24
C ALA A 116 -3.44 21.71 11.21
N ALA A 117 -3.06 20.93 10.19
CA ALA A 117 -1.78 20.24 10.07
C ALA A 117 -1.51 19.24 11.21
N GLU A 118 -2.55 18.72 11.84
CA GLU A 118 -2.46 17.66 12.83
C GLU A 118 -2.58 16.31 12.14
N GLU A 119 -1.73 15.37 12.52
CA GLU A 119 -1.86 13.98 12.09
C GLU A 119 -3.20 13.42 12.56
N LYS A 120 -4.00 12.87 11.64
CA LYS A 120 -5.29 12.21 11.98
C LYS A 120 -5.39 10.79 11.45
N PHE A 121 -4.49 10.39 10.56
CA PHE A 121 -4.47 9.05 10.00
C PHE A 121 -3.04 8.61 9.73
N ARG A 122 -2.75 7.35 10.11
CA ARG A 122 -1.49 6.69 9.84
C ARG A 122 -1.71 5.26 9.38
N LEU A 123 -0.99 4.90 8.33
CA LEU A 123 -0.96 3.56 7.75
C LEU A 123 0.50 3.12 7.63
N GLU A 124 0.87 2.10 8.38
CA GLU A 124 2.23 1.56 8.40
C GLU A 124 2.35 0.40 7.43
N PHE A 125 3.48 0.32 6.73
CA PHE A 125 3.85 -0.82 5.91
C PHE A 125 5.21 -1.36 6.32
N LYS A 126 5.40 -2.68 6.21
CA LYS A 126 6.62 -3.34 6.68
C LYS A 126 7.31 -4.17 5.61
N ASN A 127 8.61 -4.36 5.85
CA ASN A 127 9.49 -5.20 5.03
C ASN A 127 9.50 -4.81 3.55
N ALA A 128 9.41 -3.51 3.27
CA ALA A 128 9.29 -2.97 1.94
C ALA A 128 10.60 -3.10 1.16
N TRP A 129 10.51 -3.37 -0.14
CA TRP A 129 11.65 -3.41 -1.06
C TRP A 129 11.21 -3.06 -2.49
N PRO A 130 12.10 -2.46 -3.31
CA PRO A 130 11.75 -1.98 -4.65
C PRO A 130 11.72 -3.10 -5.67
N ALA A 131 10.61 -3.25 -6.38
CA ALA A 131 10.46 -4.19 -7.49
C ALA A 131 10.77 -3.56 -8.85
N SER A 132 10.47 -2.28 -9.04
CA SER A 132 10.72 -1.60 -10.30
C SER A 132 11.04 -0.12 -10.08
N TYR A 133 11.85 0.44 -10.99
CA TYR A 133 12.20 1.86 -11.02
C TYR A 133 12.06 2.35 -12.46
N LYS A 134 11.40 3.48 -12.65
CA LYS A 134 11.23 4.12 -13.95
C LYS A 134 11.34 5.64 -13.82
N ILE A 135 11.74 6.27 -14.91
CA ILE A 135 11.62 7.72 -15.11
C ILE A 135 10.65 7.95 -16.27
N ASN A 136 10.16 9.18 -16.44
CA ASN A 136 9.36 9.50 -17.62
C ASN A 136 10.27 9.56 -18.87
N ASP A 137 9.64 9.56 -20.04
CA ASP A 137 10.35 9.70 -21.30
C ASP A 137 10.94 11.10 -21.44
N VAL A 138 12.22 11.18 -21.81
CA VAL A 138 12.91 12.46 -21.97
C VAL A 138 12.66 13.06 -23.35
N ASN A 139 12.31 14.35 -23.38
CA ASN A 139 12.10 15.11 -24.61
C ASN A 139 12.87 16.43 -24.56
N ALA A 140 13.79 16.64 -25.51
CA ALA A 140 14.59 17.87 -25.60
C ALA A 140 13.76 19.15 -25.78
N ALA A 141 12.52 19.04 -26.28
CA ALA A 141 11.59 20.16 -26.41
C ALA A 141 10.59 20.28 -25.24
N GLY A 142 10.66 19.39 -24.24
CA GLY A 142 9.75 19.37 -23.10
C GLY A 142 10.05 20.47 -22.07
N SER A 143 9.01 20.87 -21.34
CA SER A 143 9.09 21.85 -20.24
C SER A 143 8.62 21.30 -18.89
N GLU A 144 8.32 19.99 -18.83
CA GLU A 144 7.84 19.33 -17.61
C GLU A 144 9.01 18.91 -16.73
N HIS A 145 8.77 18.79 -15.42
CA HIS A 145 9.74 18.23 -14.50
C HIS A 145 9.82 16.72 -14.67
N GLU A 146 11.05 16.20 -14.62
CA GLU A 146 11.29 14.77 -14.67
C GLU A 146 10.79 14.10 -13.38
N ILE A 147 10.11 12.96 -13.52
CA ILE A 147 9.50 12.24 -12.39
C ILE A 147 10.09 10.84 -12.37
N GLU A 148 10.62 10.45 -11.22
CA GLU A 148 10.93 9.06 -10.95
C GLU A 148 9.75 8.38 -10.25
N GLU A 149 9.46 7.15 -10.65
CA GLU A 149 8.48 6.28 -10.03
C GLU A 149 9.16 4.99 -9.59
N ILE A 150 8.85 4.58 -8.36
CA ILE A 150 9.29 3.32 -7.80
C ILE A 150 8.09 2.50 -7.36
N GLU A 151 8.08 1.24 -7.76
CA GLU A 151 7.14 0.25 -7.26
C GLU A 151 7.79 -0.50 -6.10
N VAL A 152 7.12 -0.48 -4.97
CA VAL A 152 7.59 -1.04 -3.71
C VAL A 152 6.68 -2.18 -3.30
N VAL A 153 7.25 -3.37 -3.16
CA VAL A 153 6.58 -4.54 -2.60
C VAL A 153 6.55 -4.38 -1.09
N VAL A 154 5.41 -4.71 -0.48
CA VAL A 154 5.24 -4.69 0.98
C VAL A 154 4.65 -6.01 1.47
N GLU A 155 5.05 -6.45 2.66
CA GLU A 155 4.59 -7.72 3.22
C GLU A 155 3.53 -7.56 4.32
N GLU A 156 3.39 -6.35 4.84
CA GLU A 156 2.36 -6.01 5.81
C GLU A 156 1.86 -4.60 5.55
N LEU A 157 0.56 -4.39 5.77
CA LEU A 157 -0.06 -3.08 5.76
C LEU A 157 -1.02 -2.99 6.94
N LYS A 158 -0.84 -2.00 7.82
CA LYS A 158 -1.57 -1.89 9.08
C LYS A 158 -1.99 -0.44 9.35
N ARG A 159 -3.28 -0.24 9.61
CA ARG A 159 -3.78 1.04 10.10
C ARG A 159 -3.52 1.13 11.60
N VAL A 160 -2.90 2.22 12.03
CA VAL A 160 -2.63 2.49 13.45
C VAL A 160 -3.43 3.69 13.93
N LYS A 161 -3.75 3.69 15.24
CA LYS A 161 -4.47 4.78 15.87
C LYS A 161 -3.48 5.91 16.14
N VAL A 162 -3.77 7.10 15.63
CA VAL A 162 -3.05 8.32 15.98
C VAL A 162 -3.48 8.75 17.38
N ALA A 163 -2.51 9.09 18.22
CA ALA A 163 -2.72 9.52 19.60
C ALA A 163 -3.30 10.94 19.70
#